data_AF-A0A7V2ACT7-F1
#
_entry.id   AF-A0A7V2ACT7-F1
#
_cell.length_a   1.000
_cell.length_b   1.000
_cell.length_c   1.000
_cell.angle_alpha   90.00
_cell.angle_beta   90.00
_cell.angle_gamma   90.00
#
_symmetry.space_group_name_H-M   'P 1'
#
loop_
_entity.id
_entity.type
_entity.pdbx_description
1 polymer ?
#
loop_
_entity_poly.entity_id
_entity_poly.type
_entity_poly.pdbx_seq_one_letter_code
_entity_poly.pdbx_strand_id
1 'polypeptide(L)'
;MVTLFAVTKAFRRDEAMGAQLFARLDELKPAFDAHGADSGLMADLNHLYRNTLSHLPQKFVINGEKHHLEDMAISSTVRALLLAGVRATILFDQVGGRRWRLLFMRGKYVEGARRLLRTM
;
A
#
# COMPACT_ATOMS: atom_id res chain seq x y z
N MET A 1 -0.71 10.84 -1.20
CA MET A 1 0.04 10.81 0.09
C MET A 1 -0.84 11.04 1.32
N VAL A 2 -1.63 12.12 1.42
CA VAL A 2 -2.43 12.40 2.64
C VAL A 2 -3.44 11.29 2.94
N THR A 3 -4.13 10.78 1.92
CA THR A 3 -5.08 9.67 2.05
C THR A 3 -4.43 8.39 2.58
N LEU A 4 -3.19 8.08 2.16
CA LEU A 4 -2.44 6.91 2.65
C LEU A 4 -2.21 6.99 4.17
N PHE A 5 -1.79 8.15 4.70
CA PHE A 5 -1.63 8.34 6.14
C PHE A 5 -2.97 8.23 6.89
N ALA A 6 -4.06 8.76 6.33
CA ALA A 6 -5.38 8.69 6.95
C ALA A 6 -5.93 7.25 6.98
N VAL A 7 -5.85 6.54 5.86
CA VAL A 7 -6.26 5.14 5.76
C VAL A 7 -5.39 4.25 6.64
N THR A 8 -4.07 4.42 6.64
CA THR A 8 -3.16 3.66 7.51
C THR A 8 -3.46 3.91 8.99
N LYS A 9 -3.80 5.14 9.38
CA LYS A 9 -4.22 5.44 10.76
C LYS A 9 -5.53 4.74 11.12
N ALA A 10 -6.51 4.70 10.20
CA ALA A 10 -7.76 4.00 10.42
C ALA A 10 -7.54 2.48 10.52
N PHE A 11 -6.76 1.92 9.59
CA PHE A 11 -6.35 0.51 9.59
C PHE A 11 -5.65 0.10 10.89
N ARG A 12 -4.71 0.91 11.38
CA ARG A 12 -3.99 0.63 12.64
C ARG A 12 -4.86 0.67 13.90
N ARG A 13 -6.06 1.25 13.84
CA ARG A 13 -7.00 1.21 14.99
C ARG A 13 -7.75 -0.12 15.05
N ASP A 14 -7.81 -0.85 13.95
CA ASP A 14 -8.45 -2.16 13.85
C ASP A 14 -7.36 -3.24 13.83
N GLU A 15 -6.90 -3.63 15.02
CA GLU A 15 -5.83 -4.63 15.17
C GLU A 15 -6.25 -6.00 14.63
N ALA A 16 -7.54 -6.34 14.70
CA ALA A 16 -8.08 -7.60 14.19
C ALA A 16 -8.01 -7.65 12.66
N MET A 17 -8.44 -6.58 11.97
CA MET A 17 -8.28 -6.45 10.51
C MET A 17 -6.80 -6.51 10.11
N GLY A 18 -5.93 -5.87 10.89
CA GLY A 18 -4.49 -5.92 10.69
C GLY A 18 -3.94 -7.35 10.75
N ALA A 19 -4.23 -8.08 11.83
CA ALA A 19 -3.79 -9.45 12.01
C ALA A 19 -4.30 -10.37 10.89
N GLN A 20 -5.58 -10.25 10.53
CA GLN A 20 -6.16 -10.99 9.41
C GLN A 20 -5.44 -10.70 8.10
N LEU A 21 -5.17 -9.43 7.80
CA LEU A 21 -4.48 -9.02 6.58
C LEU A 21 -3.06 -9.61 6.52
N PHE A 22 -2.31 -9.55 7.61
CA PHE A 22 -0.95 -10.09 7.66
C PHE A 22 -0.94 -11.61 7.54
N ALA A 23 -1.82 -12.33 8.22
CA ALA A 23 -1.93 -13.78 8.10
C ALA A 23 -2.21 -14.21 6.65
N ARG A 24 -3.13 -13.51 5.97
CA ARG A 24 -3.42 -13.77 4.55
C ARG A 24 -2.24 -13.46 3.63
N LEU A 25 -1.44 -12.43 3.93
CA LEU A 25 -0.23 -12.16 3.15
C LEU A 25 0.84 -13.24 3.34
N ASP A 26 1.00 -13.77 4.55
CA ASP A 26 1.94 -14.87 4.83
C ASP A 26 1.52 -16.15 4.08
N GLU A 27 0.23 -16.43 3.97
CA GLU A 27 -0.28 -17.54 3.14
C GLU A 27 0.01 -17.36 1.64
N LEU A 28 0.04 -16.11 1.14
CA LEU A 28 0.31 -15.81 -0.28
C LEU A 28 1.79 -15.74 -0.62
N LYS A 29 2.67 -15.70 0.39
CA LYS A 29 4.12 -15.60 0.20
C LYS A 29 4.71 -16.74 -0.65
N PRO A 30 4.35 -18.02 -0.46
CA PRO A 30 4.86 -19.09 -1.30
C PRO A 30 4.47 -18.93 -2.78
N ALA A 31 3.27 -18.41 -3.07
CA ALA A 31 2.83 -18.15 -4.44
C ALA A 31 3.67 -17.04 -5.09
N PHE A 32 3.97 -15.97 -4.34
CA PHE A 32 4.88 -14.93 -4.79
C PHE A 32 6.30 -15.46 -5.03
N ASP A 33 6.84 -16.30 -4.15
CA ASP A 33 8.18 -16.86 -4.31
C ASP A 33 8.27 -17.81 -5.53
N ALA A 34 7.18 -18.49 -5.87
CA ALA A 34 7.12 -19.43 -7.01
C ALA A 34 6.90 -18.74 -8.37
N HIS A 35 6.00 -17.73 -8.43
CA HIS A 35 5.53 -17.16 -9.69
C HIS A 35 5.71 -15.64 -9.80
N GLY A 36 6.15 -14.98 -8.73
CA GLY A 36 6.31 -13.53 -8.68
C GLY A 36 4.98 -12.78 -8.59
N ALA A 37 5.00 -11.52 -9.03
CA ALA A 37 3.84 -10.63 -9.06
C ALA A 37 2.96 -10.87 -10.30
N ASP A 38 2.43 -12.09 -10.44
CA ASP A 38 1.60 -12.49 -11.57
C ASP A 38 0.13 -12.07 -11.41
N SER A 39 -0.69 -12.34 -12.43
CA SER A 39 -2.12 -11.97 -12.44
C SER A 39 -2.94 -12.70 -11.37
N GLY A 40 -2.55 -13.93 -11.00
CA GLY A 40 -3.18 -14.70 -9.93
C GLY A 40 -2.98 -14.01 -8.57
N LEU A 41 -1.73 -13.69 -8.25
CA LEU A 41 -1.40 -12.97 -7.02
C LEU A 41 -2.08 -11.58 -6.98
N MET A 42 -2.13 -10.86 -8.10
CA MET A 42 -2.85 -9.58 -8.14
C MET A 42 -4.35 -9.74 -7.84
N ALA A 43 -4.98 -10.82 -8.30
CA ALA A 43 -6.38 -11.11 -8.02
C ALA A 43 -6.59 -11.45 -6.53
N ASP A 44 -5.69 -12.22 -5.92
CA ASP A 44 -5.73 -12.53 -4.49
C ASP A 44 -5.54 -11.29 -3.62
N LEU A 45 -4.58 -10.43 -3.98
CA LEU A 45 -4.36 -9.14 -3.31
C LEU A 45 -5.56 -8.20 -3.47
N ASN A 46 -6.20 -8.20 -4.64
CA ASN A 46 -7.44 -7.45 -4.88
C ASN A 46 -8.56 -7.95 -3.96
N HIS A 47 -8.73 -9.26 -3.82
CA HIS A 47 -9.71 -9.84 -2.91
C HIS A 47 -9.40 -9.50 -1.44
N LEU A 48 -8.13 -9.58 -1.05
CA LEU A 48 -7.67 -9.19 0.29
C LEU A 48 -7.99 -7.72 0.59
N TYR A 49 -7.69 -6.80 -0.34
CA TYR A 49 -8.04 -5.38 -0.20
C TYR A 49 -9.55 -5.19 -0.04
N ARG A 50 -10.35 -5.91 -0.85
CA ARG A 50 -11.82 -5.83 -0.83
C ARG A 50 -12.43 -6.37 0.46
N ASN A 51 -11.75 -7.24 1.19
CA ASN A 51 -12.25 -7.77 2.46
C ASN A 51 -11.75 -6.99 3.68
N THR A 52 -10.76 -6.10 3.51
CA THR A 52 -10.10 -5.39 4.60
C THR A 52 -10.25 -3.88 4.44
N LEU A 53 -9.32 -3.26 3.71
CA LEU A 53 -9.18 -1.81 3.55
C LEU A 53 -10.40 -1.14 2.91
N SER A 54 -11.20 -1.87 2.12
CA SER A 54 -12.44 -1.36 1.50
C SER A 54 -13.52 -0.97 2.52
N HIS A 55 -13.52 -1.59 3.70
CA HIS A 55 -14.51 -1.37 4.77
C HIS A 55 -14.18 -0.15 5.64
N LEU A 56 -12.99 0.43 5.47
CA LEU A 56 -12.58 1.60 6.22
C LEU A 56 -13.39 2.84 5.81
N PRO A 57 -13.67 3.77 6.74
CA PRO A 57 -14.44 4.98 6.46
C PRO A 57 -13.74 5.92 5.47
N GLN A 58 -12.40 5.85 5.43
CA GLN A 58 -11.58 6.61 4.49
C GLN A 58 -11.37 5.77 3.23
N LYS A 59 -11.80 6.29 2.09
CA LYS A 59 -11.69 5.61 0.79
C LYS A 59 -10.62 6.26 -0.07
N PHE A 60 -9.87 5.44 -0.81
CA PHE A 60 -9.03 5.94 -1.88
C PHE A 60 -9.91 6.34 -3.07
N VAL A 61 -9.83 7.60 -3.46
CA VAL A 61 -10.43 8.10 -4.70
C VAL A 61 -9.36 8.06 -5.77
N ILE A 62 -9.57 7.19 -6.76
CA ILE A 62 -8.66 7.02 -7.89
C ILE A 62 -9.31 7.72 -9.07
N ASN A 63 -8.68 8.78 -9.57
CA ASN A 63 -9.14 9.51 -10.74
C ASN A 63 -8.39 9.03 -11.97
N GLY A 64 -9.11 8.81 -13.08
CA GLY A 64 -8.54 8.34 -14.33
C GLY A 64 -9.63 8.15 -15.39
N GLU A 65 -9.21 7.71 -16.57
CA GLU A 65 -10.14 7.39 -17.65
C GLU A 65 -10.97 6.14 -17.32
N LYS A 66 -12.29 6.23 -17.47
CA LYS A 66 -13.23 5.19 -17.01
C LYS A 66 -12.95 3.84 -17.67
N HIS A 67 -12.57 3.84 -18.95
CA HIS A 67 -12.26 2.62 -19.70
C HIS A 67 -11.15 1.80 -19.04
N HIS A 68 -10.09 2.45 -18.56
CA HIS A 68 -9.00 1.78 -17.85
C HIS A 68 -9.37 1.35 -16.42
N LEU A 69 -10.29 2.06 -15.76
CA LEU A 69 -10.72 1.72 -14.41
C LEU A 69 -11.74 0.56 -14.36
N GLU A 70 -12.43 0.31 -15.48
CA GLU A 70 -13.33 -0.84 -15.66
C GLU A 70 -12.57 -2.14 -15.94
N ASP A 71 -11.32 -2.07 -16.41
CA ASP A 71 -10.45 -3.23 -16.60
C ASP A 71 -10.07 -3.86 -15.26
N MET A 72 -10.42 -5.14 -15.08
CA MET A 72 -10.17 -5.90 -13.86
C MET A 72 -8.68 -6.08 -13.56
N ALA A 73 -7.83 -6.22 -14.56
CA ALA A 73 -6.39 -6.38 -14.38
C ALA A 73 -5.76 -5.09 -13.84
N ILE A 74 -6.14 -3.95 -14.42
CA ILE A 74 -5.73 -2.62 -13.95
C ILE A 74 -6.26 -2.38 -12.53
N SER A 75 -7.54 -2.64 -12.30
CA SER A 75 -8.19 -2.48 -10.99
C SER A 75 -7.51 -3.31 -9.90
N SER A 76 -7.12 -4.55 -10.21
CA SER A 76 -6.42 -5.44 -9.29
C SER A 76 -5.01 -4.94 -8.96
N THR A 77 -4.28 -4.50 -9.99
CA THR A 77 -2.94 -3.91 -9.85
C THR A 77 -2.98 -2.66 -8.98
N VAL A 78 -3.95 -1.77 -9.20
CA VAL A 78 -4.11 -0.55 -8.41
C VAL A 78 -4.34 -0.88 -6.93
N ARG A 79 -5.18 -1.87 -6.60
CA ARG A 79 -5.42 -2.26 -5.21
C ARG A 79 -4.23 -2.95 -4.56
N ALA A 80 -3.50 -3.77 -5.30
CA ALA A 80 -2.23 -4.34 -4.84
C ALA A 80 -1.20 -3.22 -4.52
N LEU A 81 -1.10 -2.20 -5.37
CA LEU A 81 -0.27 -1.02 -5.12
C LEU A 81 -0.73 -0.22 -3.89
N LEU A 82 -2.04 -0.09 -3.67
CA LEU A 82 -2.56 0.56 -2.46
C LEU A 82 -2.19 -0.20 -1.19
N LEU A 83 -2.29 -1.53 -1.19
CA LEU A 83 -1.82 -2.39 -0.09
C LEU A 83 -0.32 -2.16 0.18
N ALA A 84 0.51 -2.15 -0.87
CA ALA A 84 1.94 -1.86 -0.74
C ALA A 84 2.19 -0.45 -0.18
N GLY A 85 1.41 0.55 -0.60
CA GLY A 85 1.46 1.92 -0.08
C GLY A 85 1.11 2.02 1.41
N VAL A 86 0.10 1.28 1.87
CA VAL A 86 -0.24 1.18 3.30
C VAL A 86 0.93 0.59 4.07
N ARG A 87 1.50 -0.52 3.60
CA ARG A 87 2.70 -1.12 4.23
C ARG A 87 3.87 -0.15 4.25
N ALA A 88 4.16 0.54 3.15
CA ALA A 88 5.24 1.52 3.09
C ALA A 88 5.04 2.65 4.10
N THR A 89 3.79 3.09 4.30
CA THR A 89 3.44 4.08 5.32
C THR A 89 3.65 3.54 6.74
N ILE A 90 3.29 2.28 6.99
CA ILE A 90 3.55 1.61 8.28
C ILE A 90 5.06 1.54 8.55
N LEU A 91 5.86 1.10 7.57
CA LEU A 91 7.31 1.06 7.73
C LEU A 91 7.88 2.45 7.99
N PHE A 92 7.40 3.46 7.27
CA PHE A 92 7.81 4.83 7.48
C PHE A 92 7.57 5.26 8.92
N ASP A 93 6.41 4.97 9.50
CA ASP A 93 6.12 5.24 10.92
C ASP A 93 7.01 4.42 11.86
N GLN A 94 7.27 3.13 11.55
CA GLN A 94 8.12 2.23 12.34
C GLN A 94 9.57 2.70 12.45
N VAL A 95 10.13 3.28 11.38
CA VAL A 95 11.49 3.86 11.39
C VAL A 95 11.54 5.29 11.96
N GLY A 96 10.46 5.72 12.64
CA GLY A 96 10.34 7.05 13.24
C GLY A 96 10.00 8.17 12.26
N GLY A 97 9.55 7.82 11.05
CA GLY A 97 8.94 8.75 10.10
C GLY A 97 7.62 9.29 10.64
N ARG A 98 7.31 10.53 10.27
CA ARG A 98 6.03 11.20 10.58
C ARG A 98 5.69 12.15 9.45
N ARG A 99 4.39 12.37 9.21
CA ARG A 99 3.91 13.35 8.20
C ARG A 99 4.53 14.73 8.37
N TRP A 100 4.60 15.25 9.61
CA TRP A 100 5.23 16.54 9.89
C TRP A 100 6.74 16.53 9.64
N ARG A 101 7.41 15.41 9.92
CA ARG A 101 8.85 15.27 9.65
C ARG A 101 9.13 15.37 8.15
N LEU A 102 8.28 14.81 7.27
CA LEU A 102 8.39 15.00 5.81
C LEU A 102 8.30 16.47 5.40
N LEU A 103 7.38 17.22 5.98
CA LEU A 103 7.19 18.64 5.65
C LEU A 103 8.37 19.50 6.11
N PHE A 104 8.80 19.34 7.36
CA PHE A 104 9.89 20.15 7.93
C PHE A 104 11.28 19.72 7.46
N MET A 105 11.50 18.43 7.19
CA MET A 105 12.81 17.89 6.79
C MET A 105 12.89 17.55 5.31
N ARG A 106 12.02 18.14 4.47
CA ARG A 106 11.91 17.85 3.02
C ARG A 106 13.26 17.84 2.31
N GLY A 107 14.15 18.78 2.65
CA GLY A 107 15.49 18.88 2.04
C GLY A 107 16.34 17.64 2.27
N LYS A 108 16.33 17.11 3.50
CA LYS A 108 17.09 15.90 3.86
C LYS A 108 16.57 14.65 3.15
N TYR A 109 15.25 14.54 2.98
CA TYR A 109 14.65 13.43 2.22
C TYR A 109 15.01 13.50 0.74
N VAL A 110 14.93 14.69 0.12
CA VAL A 110 15.32 14.88 -1.29
C VAL A 110 16.79 14.57 -1.50
N GLU A 111 17.67 15.03 -0.60
CA GLU A 111 19.09 14.75 -0.67
C GLU A 111 19.40 13.25 -0.48
N GLY A 112 18.76 12.60 0.49
CA GLY A 112 18.83 11.15 0.68
C GLY A 112 18.40 10.37 -0.56
N ALA A 113 17.25 10.73 -1.15
CA ALA A 113 16.76 10.11 -2.38
C ALA A 113 17.70 10.34 -3.56
N ARG A 114 18.23 11.56 -3.74
CA ARG A 114 19.22 11.86 -4.77
C ARG A 114 20.52 11.08 -4.61
N ARG A 115 20.96 10.86 -3.38
CA ARG A 115 22.14 10.03 -3.09
C ARG A 115 21.89 8.58 -3.47
N LEU A 116 20.76 8.00 -3.06
CA LEU A 116 20.37 6.64 -3.43
C LEU A 116 20.30 6.44 -4.95
N LEU A 117 19.71 7.40 -5.67
CA LEU A 117 19.64 7.39 -7.14
C LEU A 117 20.99 7.44 -7.84
N ARG A 118 22.04 7.94 -7.17
CA ARG A 118 23.40 7.97 -7.74
C ARG A 118 24.23 6.74 -7.39
N THR A 119 23.84 6.00 -6.36
CA THR A 119 24.56 4.82 -5.86
C THR A 119 23.97 3.50 -6.35
N MET A 120 22.77 3.54 -6.94
CA MET A 120 22.18 2.44 -7.71
C MET A 120 22.58 2.56 -9.17
#